data_AF-A0A8J1T7Q9-F1
#
_entry.id   AF-A0A8J1T7Q9-F1
#
_cell.length_a   1.000
_cell.length_b   1.000
_cell.length_c   1.000
_cell.angle_alpha   90.00
_cell.angle_beta   90.00
_cell.angle_gamma   90.00
#
_symmetry.space_group_name_H-M   'P 1'
#
loop_
_entity.id
_entity.type
_entity.pdbx_description
1 polymer ?
#
loop_
_entity_poly.entity_id
_entity_poly.type
_entity_poly.pdbx_seq_one_letter_code
_entity_poly.pdbx_strand_id
1 'polypeptide(L)'
;MADRLKQYIDDYQNAVARDLNKYDKLKDMDIFVLDNSMRESTVGQLRGHSIENKRAIFNEVKKCGFQHTIIASFSHMARVDDIWMKMLIDEGEDPDYLWAFSEVTVGAKKDRTPDTEKMPIGLRKIKEGGVRNVFFELDLGDATYDFNLFSVYKMYQLTRKWMSWCYENLHSKSKILLNIRDIEEVMETHPERVIEFVDLISTMPNKQRPFGLAFEETGKSLPEECGHWARIIRKIMDDNDYKGHLLVHVHEKYGYCDAIALECLIGGCDGIWAGVCGEGASMGQASSCVTLMNMIRLGNKKILKQYNCDNLRKAAIEVTKISTGKPPHDKQPVFGKRALDYVYHLNKDEFHLADFFGVEAPVRITTLSSPDMIRTRLVQLFGDDPHFTLDIALRMKELMLEDLRSDKRVEYMSKFGIAVLFDRAGGSLTESMRNKITSGNETGPHAQFLIGEIRKVWDELDSREEGVGDNMLQFDSFYHGFMAQYFSSYRSLDSKKALQALDMDSDGMIDWDEFLVYLTWAANEFPKTETPEELLAIAFTEAIIPASRDEMIDESDLAN
;
A
#
# COMPACT_ATOMS: atom_id res chain seq x y z
N MET A 1 37.02 -7.10 -33.29
CA MET A 1 35.69 -7.32 -32.68
C MET A 1 35.80 -7.50 -31.17
N ALA A 2 36.72 -8.36 -30.69
CA ALA A 2 37.01 -8.53 -29.25
C ALA A 2 37.44 -7.22 -28.54
N ASP A 3 38.32 -6.41 -29.14
CA ASP A 3 38.77 -5.15 -28.51
C ASP A 3 37.67 -4.09 -28.37
N ARG A 4 36.76 -4.03 -29.35
CA ARG A 4 35.58 -3.14 -29.30
C ARG A 4 34.56 -3.60 -28.26
N LEU A 5 34.33 -4.91 -28.15
CA LEU A 5 33.45 -5.46 -27.14
C LEU A 5 33.98 -5.17 -25.74
N LYS A 6 35.29 -5.35 -25.53
CA LYS A 6 35.94 -5.00 -24.26
C LYS A 6 35.77 -3.52 -23.94
N GLN A 7 36.01 -2.64 -24.91
CA GLN A 7 35.79 -1.21 -24.73
C GLN A 7 34.35 -0.87 -24.32
N TYR A 8 33.33 -1.47 -24.95
CA TYR A 8 31.93 -1.24 -24.56
C TYR A 8 31.61 -1.75 -23.15
N ILE A 9 32.22 -2.86 -22.73
CA ILE A 9 32.08 -3.38 -21.37
C ILE A 9 32.72 -2.41 -20.36
N ASP A 10 33.93 -1.95 -20.63
CA ASP A 10 34.66 -1.01 -19.76
C ASP A 10 33.90 0.33 -19.66
N ASP A 11 33.40 0.85 -20.80
CA ASP A 11 32.60 2.08 -20.84
C ASP A 11 31.31 1.95 -20.00
N TYR A 12 30.60 0.82 -20.13
CA TYR A 12 29.40 0.52 -19.33
C TYR A 12 29.72 0.42 -17.84
N GLN A 13 30.74 -0.34 -17.46
CA GLN A 13 31.12 -0.54 -16.06
C GLN A 13 31.54 0.79 -15.40
N ASN A 14 32.30 1.61 -16.11
CA ASN A 14 32.71 2.93 -15.64
C ASN A 14 31.51 3.89 -15.48
N ALA A 15 30.56 3.88 -16.42
CA ALA A 15 29.36 4.68 -16.32
C ALA A 15 28.48 4.25 -15.13
N VAL A 16 28.24 2.94 -14.99
CA VAL A 16 27.48 2.38 -13.86
C VAL A 16 28.14 2.70 -12.53
N ALA A 17 29.46 2.51 -12.40
CA ALA A 17 30.17 2.84 -11.18
C ALA A 17 30.04 4.33 -10.85
N ARG A 18 30.29 5.22 -11.82
CA ARG A 18 30.18 6.66 -11.62
C ARG A 18 28.77 7.07 -11.18
N ASP A 19 27.74 6.54 -11.84
CA ASP A 19 26.35 7.00 -11.65
C ASP A 19 25.69 6.36 -10.42
N LEU A 20 26.11 5.15 -10.01
CA LEU A 20 25.58 4.46 -8.82
C LEU A 20 26.32 4.77 -7.51
N ASN A 21 27.56 5.27 -7.56
CA ASN A 21 28.31 5.64 -6.34
C ASN A 21 27.57 6.67 -5.46
N LYS A 22 26.67 7.48 -6.04
CA LYS A 22 25.86 8.44 -5.28
C LYS A 22 24.97 7.77 -4.21
N TYR A 23 24.55 6.53 -4.43
CA TYR A 23 23.70 5.78 -3.50
C TYR A 23 24.43 5.29 -2.25
N ASP A 24 25.77 5.29 -2.23
CA ASP A 24 26.54 4.91 -1.05
C ASP A 24 26.24 5.82 0.15
N LYS A 25 25.92 7.10 -0.12
CA LYS A 25 25.48 8.04 0.91
C LYS A 25 24.25 7.54 1.66
N LEU A 26 23.33 6.85 0.99
CA LEU A 26 22.09 6.34 1.61
C LEU A 26 22.33 5.12 2.49
N LYS A 27 23.42 4.36 2.29
CA LYS A 27 23.71 3.14 3.06
C LYS A 27 24.10 3.42 4.50
N ASP A 28 24.77 4.55 4.74
CA ASP A 28 25.26 4.93 6.07
C ASP A 28 24.53 6.16 6.64
N MET A 29 23.44 6.60 6.01
CA MET A 29 22.69 7.77 6.43
C MET A 29 21.88 7.49 7.72
N ASP A 30 21.99 8.40 8.69
CA ASP A 30 21.05 8.52 9.81
C ASP A 30 19.87 9.38 9.35
N ILE A 31 18.73 8.75 9.07
CA ILE A 31 17.59 9.45 8.49
C ILE A 31 16.61 9.97 9.55
N PHE A 32 16.25 11.24 9.44
CA PHE A 32 15.18 11.85 10.21
C PHE A 32 13.82 11.65 9.53
N VAL A 33 12.83 11.15 10.27
CA VAL A 33 11.44 11.02 9.79
C VAL A 33 10.56 11.97 10.58
N LEU A 34 9.95 12.94 9.89
CA LEU A 34 8.85 13.74 10.40
C LEU A 34 7.54 13.18 9.85
N ASP A 35 6.83 12.41 10.66
CA ASP A 35 5.60 11.75 10.22
C ASP A 35 4.49 12.79 9.96
N ASN A 36 3.89 12.69 8.77
CA ASN A 36 2.78 13.53 8.31
C ASN A 36 1.47 12.73 8.12
N SER A 37 1.39 11.51 8.66
CA SER A 37 0.31 10.56 8.35
C SER A 37 -1.07 11.06 8.78
N MET A 38 -1.16 11.94 9.78
CA MET A 38 -2.45 12.48 10.24
C MET A 38 -2.90 13.73 9.47
N ARG A 39 -1.97 14.49 8.88
CA ARG A 39 -2.27 15.73 8.15
C ARG A 39 -2.37 15.46 6.65
N GLU A 40 -1.44 14.72 6.07
CA GLU A 40 -1.36 14.59 4.61
C GLU A 40 -2.49 13.77 4.03
N SER A 41 -2.75 12.60 4.63
CA SER A 41 -3.92 11.78 4.31
C SER A 41 -5.24 12.54 4.51
N THR A 42 -5.25 13.58 5.36
CA THR A 42 -6.43 14.44 5.54
C THR A 42 -6.69 15.35 4.34
N VAL A 43 -5.66 15.71 3.57
CA VAL A 43 -5.80 16.56 2.37
C VAL A 43 -6.29 15.74 1.18
N GLY A 44 -5.88 14.47 1.07
CA GLY A 44 -6.23 13.58 -0.04
C GLY A 44 -7.61 12.91 0.05
N GLN A 45 -8.21 12.85 1.25
CA GLN A 45 -9.40 12.04 1.47
C GLN A 45 -10.71 12.70 1.03
N LEU A 46 -11.64 11.87 0.55
CA LEU A 46 -13.02 12.28 0.26
C LEU A 46 -13.91 12.36 1.52
N ARG A 47 -13.48 11.76 2.63
CA ARG A 47 -14.19 11.74 3.91
C ARG A 47 -13.23 12.15 5.02
N GLY A 48 -13.53 13.20 5.76
CA GLY A 48 -12.66 13.71 6.83
C GLY A 48 -12.39 12.68 7.95
N HIS A 49 -11.22 12.75 8.58
CA HIS A 49 -10.88 11.93 9.74
C HIS A 49 -11.62 12.40 10.99
N SER A 50 -12.28 11.47 11.68
CA SER A 50 -12.77 11.68 13.04
C SER A 50 -11.61 11.65 14.07
N ILE A 51 -11.93 11.93 15.33
CA ILE A 51 -10.97 11.78 16.45
C ILE A 51 -10.49 10.32 16.56
N GLU A 52 -11.40 9.37 16.42
CA GLU A 52 -11.11 7.94 16.47
C GLU A 52 -10.17 7.54 15.31
N ASN A 53 -10.38 8.09 14.11
CA ASN A 53 -9.48 7.85 12.98
C ASN A 53 -8.07 8.40 13.26
N LYS A 54 -7.96 9.65 13.75
CA LYS A 54 -6.66 10.24 14.10
C LYS A 54 -5.94 9.43 15.17
N ARG A 55 -6.66 8.98 16.21
CA ARG A 55 -6.11 8.10 17.25
C ARG A 55 -5.62 6.77 16.69
N ALA A 56 -6.38 6.15 15.80
CA ALA A 56 -5.98 4.89 15.17
C ALA A 56 -4.72 5.08 14.32
N ILE A 57 -4.65 6.13 13.49
CA ILE A 57 -3.46 6.48 12.69
C ILE A 57 -2.26 6.73 13.58
N PHE A 58 -2.40 7.55 14.62
CA PHE A 58 -1.32 7.88 15.56
C PHE A 58 -0.75 6.64 16.23
N ASN A 59 -1.61 5.69 16.62
CA ASN A 59 -1.19 4.44 17.22
C ASN A 59 -0.41 3.55 16.24
N GLU A 60 -0.82 3.48 14.96
CA GLU A 60 -0.06 2.75 13.94
C GLU A 60 1.31 3.40 13.66
N VAL A 61 1.36 4.73 13.58
CA VAL A 61 2.61 5.49 13.40
C VAL A 61 3.59 5.23 14.56
N LYS A 62 3.11 5.25 15.81
CA LYS A 62 3.96 4.98 17.00
C LYS A 62 4.54 3.56 16.98
N LYS A 63 3.84 2.57 16.43
CA LYS A 63 4.35 1.19 16.31
C LYS A 63 5.57 1.08 15.40
N CYS A 64 5.75 2.02 14.46
CA CYS A 64 6.95 2.11 13.62
C CYS A 64 8.16 2.71 14.35
N GLY A 65 7.99 3.20 15.58
CA GLY A 65 9.06 3.88 16.33
C GLY A 65 9.35 5.30 15.84
N PHE A 66 8.46 5.90 15.04
CA PHE A 66 8.58 7.30 14.66
C PHE A 66 8.34 8.18 15.88
N GLN A 67 9.34 8.99 16.21
CA GLN A 67 9.26 9.90 17.36
C GLN A 67 8.54 11.19 16.98
N HIS A 68 8.94 11.83 15.89
CA HIS A 68 8.42 13.13 15.49
C HIS A 68 7.17 13.01 14.63
N THR A 69 6.07 13.63 15.08
CA THR A 69 4.78 13.53 14.39
C THR A 69 4.09 14.89 14.30
N ILE A 70 3.59 15.20 13.10
CA ILE A 70 2.75 16.37 12.87
C ILE A 70 1.31 16.02 13.18
N ILE A 71 0.71 16.75 14.12
CA ILE A 71 -0.60 16.42 14.68
C ILE A 71 -1.73 17.35 14.22
N ALA A 72 -1.41 18.53 13.71
CA ALA A 72 -2.41 19.53 13.36
C ALA A 72 -1.96 20.48 12.26
N SER A 73 -2.94 20.89 11.43
CA SER A 73 -2.86 22.05 10.54
C SER A 73 -4.07 22.95 10.76
N PHE A 74 -3.81 24.19 11.16
CA PHE A 74 -4.88 25.08 11.62
C PHE A 74 -5.50 25.91 10.51
N SER A 75 -6.75 26.30 10.73
CA SER A 75 -7.41 27.38 9.99
C SER A 75 -8.19 28.28 10.94
N HIS A 76 -8.87 29.30 10.40
CA HIS A 76 -9.72 30.20 11.16
C HIS A 76 -10.96 29.51 11.78
N MET A 77 -11.35 28.33 11.29
CA MET A 77 -12.46 27.55 11.83
C MET A 77 -11.98 26.57 12.91
N ALA A 78 -12.87 26.17 13.81
CA ALA A 78 -12.62 25.03 14.69
C ALA A 78 -12.68 23.72 13.88
N ARG A 79 -11.64 22.90 13.98
CA ARG A 79 -11.48 21.62 13.29
C ARG A 79 -11.23 20.50 14.29
N VAL A 80 -11.33 19.26 13.82
CA VAL A 80 -10.97 18.06 14.59
C VAL A 80 -9.54 18.17 15.15
N ASP A 81 -8.62 18.77 14.40
CA ASP A 81 -7.24 19.03 14.81
C ASP A 81 -7.12 19.84 16.11
N ASP A 82 -8.01 20.82 16.34
CA ASP A 82 -8.01 21.65 17.56
C ASP A 82 -8.34 20.82 18.81
N ILE A 83 -9.26 19.86 18.67
CA ILE A 83 -9.68 18.96 19.75
C ILE A 83 -8.61 17.88 19.95
N TRP A 84 -8.16 17.26 18.87
CA TRP A 84 -7.14 16.20 18.86
C TRP A 84 -5.85 16.62 19.56
N MET A 85 -5.36 17.83 19.25
CA MET A 85 -4.15 18.37 19.87
C MET A 85 -4.28 18.46 21.40
N LYS A 86 -5.40 19.00 21.90
CA LYS A 86 -5.63 19.11 23.35
C LYS A 86 -5.70 17.74 24.00
N MET A 87 -6.40 16.79 23.37
CA MET A 87 -6.50 15.42 23.87
C MET A 87 -5.12 14.76 24.02
N LEU A 88 -4.22 14.91 23.04
CA LEU A 88 -2.87 14.34 23.15
C LEU A 88 -2.09 14.90 24.34
N ILE A 89 -2.16 16.22 24.57
CA ILE A 89 -1.48 16.85 25.70
C ILE A 89 -2.12 16.45 27.03
N ASP A 90 -3.46 16.42 27.11
CA ASP A 90 -4.19 16.02 28.31
C ASP A 90 -3.96 14.53 28.67
N GLU A 91 -3.76 13.69 27.67
CA GLU A 91 -3.41 12.26 27.81
C GLU A 91 -1.91 12.04 28.16
N GLY A 92 -1.11 13.11 28.18
CA GLY A 92 0.30 13.07 28.61
C GLY A 92 1.30 12.69 27.52
N GLU A 93 0.94 12.83 26.24
CA GLU A 93 1.91 12.66 25.15
C GLU A 93 3.01 13.74 25.23
N ASP A 94 4.24 13.34 24.93
CA ASP A 94 5.40 14.21 25.13
C ASP A 94 5.43 15.33 24.07
N PRO A 95 5.24 16.60 24.48
CA PRO A 95 5.19 17.72 23.55
C PRO A 95 6.53 18.00 22.84
N ASP A 96 7.65 17.43 23.30
CA ASP A 96 8.96 17.61 22.65
C ASP A 96 9.06 16.89 21.29
N TYR A 97 8.08 16.02 20.98
CA TYR A 97 8.00 15.25 19.75
C TYR A 97 6.80 15.60 18.85
N LEU A 98 5.86 16.39 19.36
CA LEU A 98 4.67 16.82 18.64
C LEU A 98 4.94 18.11 17.87
N TRP A 99 4.48 18.17 16.62
CA TRP A 99 4.63 19.31 15.73
C TRP A 99 3.27 19.77 15.21
N ALA A 100 3.14 21.07 14.95
CA ALA A 100 1.97 21.62 14.27
C ALA A 100 2.35 22.75 13.31
N PHE A 101 1.54 22.90 12.26
CA PHE A 101 1.77 23.92 11.23
C PHE A 101 1.36 25.31 11.69
N SER A 102 2.11 26.32 11.24
CA SER A 102 1.68 27.71 11.25
C SER A 102 2.20 28.43 10.02
N GLU A 103 1.46 29.44 9.58
CA GLU A 103 1.88 30.35 8.52
C GLU A 103 2.89 31.40 9.05
N VAL A 104 3.83 31.84 8.20
CA VAL A 104 4.64 33.05 8.46
C VAL A 104 3.85 34.32 8.14
N THR A 105 2.99 34.27 7.12
CA THR A 105 2.22 35.41 6.60
C THR A 105 0.71 35.21 6.79
N VAL A 106 -0.02 36.23 7.25
CA VAL A 106 -1.46 36.14 7.58
C VAL A 106 -2.34 36.76 6.49
N GLY A 107 -1.86 36.71 5.24
CA GLY A 107 -2.45 37.34 4.05
C GLY A 107 -1.81 38.69 3.69
N ALA A 108 -2.26 39.25 2.57
CA ALA A 108 -1.73 40.49 2.01
C ALA A 108 -2.59 41.73 2.31
N LYS A 109 -1.91 42.86 2.55
CA LYS A 109 -2.49 44.21 2.57
C LYS A 109 -2.84 44.66 1.15
N LYS A 110 -3.53 45.81 1.04
CA LYS A 110 -3.92 46.41 -0.24
C LYS A 110 -2.74 46.70 -1.18
N ASP A 111 -1.57 47.00 -0.62
CA ASP A 111 -0.33 47.26 -1.37
C ASP A 111 0.45 45.97 -1.68
N ARG A 112 -0.15 44.80 -1.47
CA ARG A 112 0.45 43.49 -1.71
C ARG A 112 1.67 43.20 -0.83
N THR A 113 1.79 43.87 0.32
CA THR A 113 2.73 43.47 1.38
C THR A 113 2.04 42.58 2.42
N PRO A 114 2.73 41.64 3.08
CA PRO A 114 2.14 40.83 4.14
C PRO A 114 1.62 41.66 5.33
N ASP A 115 0.60 41.14 6.02
CA ASP A 115 0.26 41.63 7.37
C ASP A 115 1.31 41.19 8.38
N THR A 116 2.14 42.14 8.82
CA THR A 116 3.24 41.94 9.77
C THR A 116 2.79 42.05 11.23
N GLU A 117 1.61 42.62 11.50
CA GLU A 117 1.16 42.94 12.86
C GLU A 117 0.28 41.84 13.42
N LYS A 118 -0.59 41.26 12.58
CA LYS A 118 -1.50 40.21 12.99
C LYS A 118 -0.74 38.91 13.26
N MET A 119 -1.01 38.30 14.42
CA MET A 119 -0.47 36.99 14.77
C MET A 119 -1.06 35.89 13.87
N PRO A 120 -0.21 34.98 13.37
CA PRO A 120 -0.65 33.74 12.71
C PRO A 120 -1.64 32.96 13.54
N ILE A 121 -2.71 32.49 12.90
CA ILE A 121 -3.75 31.69 13.54
C ILE A 121 -3.17 30.39 14.06
N GLY A 122 -2.23 29.78 13.31
CA GLY A 122 -1.50 28.59 13.75
C GLY A 122 -0.82 28.82 15.09
N LEU A 123 0.05 29.84 15.21
CA LEU A 123 0.74 30.16 16.47
C LEU A 123 -0.19 30.37 17.67
N ARG A 124 -1.30 31.08 17.47
CA ARG A 124 -2.29 31.28 18.53
C ARG A 124 -2.85 29.94 19.02
N LYS A 125 -3.27 29.07 18.10
CA LYS A 125 -3.84 27.77 18.42
C LYS A 125 -2.82 26.81 19.02
N ILE A 126 -1.58 26.81 18.53
CA ILE A 126 -0.46 26.05 19.10
C ILE A 126 -0.25 26.41 20.57
N LYS A 127 -0.22 27.71 20.89
CA LYS A 127 -0.08 28.19 22.28
C LYS A 127 -1.25 27.75 23.16
N GLU A 128 -2.47 27.88 22.66
CA GLU A 128 -3.68 27.44 23.38
C GLU A 128 -3.74 25.91 23.57
N GLY A 129 -3.14 25.16 22.66
CA GLY A 129 -3.12 23.69 22.66
C GLY A 129 -1.96 23.06 23.40
N GLY A 130 -0.96 23.82 23.84
CA GLY A 130 0.18 23.30 24.61
C GLY A 130 1.27 22.61 23.79
N VAL A 131 1.25 22.71 22.45
CA VAL A 131 2.31 22.17 21.58
C VAL A 131 3.51 23.12 21.57
N ARG A 132 4.72 22.56 21.56
CA ARG A 132 5.96 23.33 21.65
C ARG A 132 6.64 23.56 20.31
N ASN A 133 6.58 22.60 19.39
CA ASN A 133 7.32 22.65 18.14
C ASN A 133 6.46 23.15 17.00
N VAL A 134 7.04 24.02 16.17
CA VAL A 134 6.32 24.71 15.09
C VAL A 134 6.96 24.37 13.76
N PHE A 135 6.12 24.01 12.79
CA PHE A 135 6.52 23.90 11.41
C PHE A 135 5.93 25.06 10.62
N PHE A 136 6.77 26.04 10.28
CA PHE A 136 6.33 27.23 9.57
C PHE A 136 6.23 26.99 8.07
N GLU A 137 5.15 27.47 7.48
CA GLU A 137 4.95 27.57 6.04
C GLU A 137 5.38 28.96 5.54
N LEU A 138 6.32 28.98 4.59
CA LEU A 138 6.90 30.18 4.01
C LEU A 138 6.73 30.18 2.48
N ASP A 139 6.00 31.17 1.97
CA ASP A 139 5.80 31.35 0.54
C ASP A 139 6.76 32.43 -0.01
N LEU A 140 7.79 32.01 -0.74
CA LEU A 140 8.75 32.91 -1.44
C LEU A 140 8.37 33.19 -2.90
N GLY A 141 7.41 32.42 -3.43
CA GLY A 141 6.88 32.53 -4.79
C GLY A 141 5.47 33.08 -4.89
N ASP A 142 4.75 33.27 -3.77
CA ASP A 142 3.34 33.65 -3.82
C ASP A 142 3.15 34.98 -4.56
N ALA A 143 2.51 34.88 -5.72
CA ALA A 143 2.23 36.00 -6.60
C ALA A 143 1.34 37.06 -5.94
N THR A 144 0.70 36.76 -4.80
CA THR A 144 -0.04 37.75 -4.02
C THR A 144 0.88 38.85 -3.49
N TYR A 145 2.14 38.52 -3.14
CA TYR A 145 3.09 39.46 -2.55
C TYR A 145 3.96 40.19 -3.59
N ASP A 146 4.18 41.49 -3.38
CA ASP A 146 5.16 42.26 -4.16
C ASP A 146 6.51 42.28 -3.46
N PHE A 147 7.44 41.44 -3.92
CA PHE A 147 8.80 41.32 -3.37
C PHE A 147 9.69 42.55 -3.64
N ASN A 148 9.28 43.49 -4.50
CA ASN A 148 9.99 44.78 -4.62
C ASN A 148 9.67 45.70 -3.43
N LEU A 149 8.44 45.62 -2.92
CA LEU A 149 8.00 46.37 -1.74
C LEU A 149 8.33 45.63 -0.45
N PHE A 150 8.19 44.30 -0.45
CA PHE A 150 8.45 43.42 0.67
C PHE A 150 9.56 42.41 0.32
N SER A 151 10.81 42.88 0.35
CA SER A 151 11.99 42.08 0.00
C SER A 151 12.14 40.80 0.83
N VAL A 152 12.95 39.88 0.31
CA VAL A 152 13.33 38.65 1.02
C VAL A 152 13.90 38.94 2.40
N TYR A 153 14.72 39.98 2.54
CA TYR A 153 15.19 40.45 3.84
C TYR A 153 14.05 40.82 4.81
N LYS A 154 12.98 41.49 4.35
CA LYS A 154 11.81 41.79 5.20
C LYS A 154 11.04 40.52 5.57
N MET A 155 10.95 39.55 4.66
CA MET A 155 10.39 38.22 4.96
C MET A 155 11.20 37.46 6.01
N TYR A 156 12.53 37.52 5.92
CA TYR A 156 13.45 37.01 6.94
C TYR A 156 13.22 37.68 8.30
N GLN A 157 13.06 39.01 8.35
CA GLN A 157 12.76 39.70 9.62
C GLN A 157 11.42 39.28 10.22
N LEU A 158 10.39 39.12 9.39
CA LEU A 158 9.08 38.62 9.83
C LEU A 158 9.17 37.19 10.38
N THR A 159 9.90 36.31 9.67
CA THR A 159 10.16 34.94 10.14
C THR A 159 10.86 34.95 11.49
N ARG A 160 11.92 35.77 11.65
CA ARG A 160 12.64 35.92 12.92
C ARG A 160 11.78 36.45 14.06
N LYS A 161 10.86 37.38 13.77
CA LYS A 161 9.88 37.86 14.76
C LYS A 161 9.07 36.69 15.31
N TRP A 162 8.54 35.82 14.44
CA TRP A 162 7.74 34.67 14.86
C TRP A 162 8.56 33.58 15.54
N MET A 163 9.79 33.34 15.09
CA MET A 163 10.70 32.41 15.78
C MET A 163 10.99 32.87 17.22
N SER A 164 11.34 34.15 17.38
CA SER A 164 11.60 34.74 18.70
C SER A 164 10.37 34.64 19.60
N TRP A 165 9.19 34.92 19.04
CA TRP A 165 7.94 34.76 19.75
C TRP A 165 7.73 33.32 20.24
N CYS A 166 8.02 32.30 19.42
CA CYS A 166 7.89 30.89 19.82
C CYS A 166 8.78 30.55 21.00
N TYR A 167 10.05 30.98 20.98
CA TYR A 167 10.98 30.74 22.08
C TYR A 167 10.54 31.40 23.40
N GLU A 168 9.90 32.58 23.32
CA GLU A 168 9.41 33.32 24.47
C GLU A 168 8.06 32.83 25.01
N ASN A 169 7.16 32.36 24.12
CA ASN A 169 5.75 32.14 24.45
C ASN A 169 5.31 30.68 24.44
N LEU A 170 6.04 29.79 23.75
CA LEU A 170 5.77 28.36 23.73
C LEU A 170 6.74 27.65 24.67
N HIS A 171 8.03 27.65 24.32
CA HIS A 171 9.09 27.09 25.14
C HIS A 171 10.47 27.54 24.68
N SER A 172 11.40 27.78 25.61
CA SER A 172 12.78 28.19 25.28
C SER A 172 13.58 27.17 24.45
N LYS A 173 13.12 25.92 24.42
CA LYS A 173 13.69 24.82 23.61
C LYS A 173 12.77 24.37 22.47
N SER A 174 11.75 25.16 22.13
CA SER A 174 10.89 24.87 20.97
C SER A 174 11.73 24.57 19.74
N LYS A 175 11.43 23.47 19.04
CA LYS A 175 12.06 23.17 17.75
C LYS A 175 11.24 23.86 16.67
N ILE A 176 11.92 24.54 15.75
CA ILE A 176 11.29 25.28 14.65
C ILE A 176 11.80 24.74 13.32
N LEU A 177 10.90 24.29 12.47
CA LEU A 177 11.19 23.96 11.07
C LEU A 177 10.60 25.04 10.17
N LEU A 178 11.32 25.40 9.10
CA LEU A 178 10.86 26.35 8.09
C LEU A 178 10.67 25.62 6.75
N ASN A 179 9.44 25.48 6.27
CA ASN A 179 9.11 24.92 4.96
C ASN A 179 9.08 26.01 3.90
N ILE A 180 9.92 25.89 2.88
CA ILE A 180 9.83 26.69 1.65
C ILE A 180 8.78 26.02 0.76
N ARG A 181 7.60 26.64 0.70
CA ARG A 181 6.45 26.10 -0.02
C ARG A 181 6.59 26.21 -1.52
N ASP A 182 6.05 25.22 -2.22
CA ASP A 182 5.98 25.15 -3.69
C ASP A 182 7.31 25.57 -4.34
N ILE A 183 8.42 24.98 -3.86
CA ILE A 183 9.77 25.49 -4.12
C ILE A 183 10.09 25.50 -5.61
N GLU A 184 9.50 24.61 -6.40
CA GLU A 184 9.72 24.51 -7.83
C GLU A 184 9.34 25.81 -8.56
N GLU A 185 8.24 26.45 -8.17
CA GLU A 185 7.77 27.67 -8.81
C GLU A 185 8.77 28.81 -8.54
N VAL A 186 9.34 28.85 -7.33
CA VAL A 186 10.33 29.86 -6.94
C VAL A 186 11.68 29.59 -7.59
N MET A 187 12.13 28.33 -7.62
CA MET A 187 13.43 27.98 -8.19
C MET A 187 13.47 28.14 -9.71
N GLU A 188 12.34 27.97 -10.40
CA GLU A 188 12.24 28.21 -11.84
C GLU A 188 12.29 29.70 -12.19
N THR A 189 11.57 30.53 -11.43
CA THR A 189 11.33 31.95 -11.80
C THR A 189 12.20 32.96 -11.06
N HIS A 190 12.51 32.67 -9.78
CA HIS A 190 13.15 33.59 -8.84
C HIS A 190 14.10 32.85 -7.86
N PRO A 191 15.04 32.02 -8.35
CA PRO A 191 15.91 31.20 -7.48
C PRO A 191 16.74 32.03 -6.50
N GLU A 192 17.04 33.28 -6.83
CA GLU A 192 17.73 34.23 -5.96
C GLU A 192 17.02 34.42 -4.62
N ARG A 193 15.68 34.31 -4.58
CA ARG A 193 14.91 34.51 -3.35
C ARG A 193 15.12 33.38 -2.35
N VAL A 194 15.13 32.13 -2.84
CA VAL A 194 15.42 30.95 -2.03
C VAL A 194 16.85 31.03 -1.50
N ILE A 195 17.81 31.30 -2.39
CA ILE A 195 19.23 31.39 -2.04
C ILE A 195 19.48 32.49 -0.99
N GLU A 196 18.96 33.70 -1.22
CA GLU A 196 19.08 34.82 -0.27
C GLU A 196 18.45 34.48 1.07
N PHE A 197 17.24 33.90 1.08
CA PHE A 197 16.57 33.55 2.33
C PHE A 197 17.33 32.49 3.12
N VAL A 198 17.79 31.42 2.47
CA VAL A 198 18.56 30.35 3.10
C VAL A 198 19.88 30.88 3.66
N ASP A 199 20.57 31.76 2.95
CA ASP A 199 21.80 32.40 3.44
C ASP A 199 21.53 33.29 4.66
N LEU A 200 20.48 34.12 4.62
CA LEU A 200 20.07 34.96 5.76
C LEU A 200 19.72 34.15 7.01
N ILE A 201 19.00 33.02 6.86
CA ILE A 201 18.70 32.13 7.99
C ILE A 201 19.96 31.42 8.49
N SER A 202 20.83 30.97 7.58
CA SER A 202 22.05 30.23 7.92
C SER A 202 23.09 31.12 8.62
N THR A 203 23.13 32.43 8.32
CA THR A 203 24.03 33.40 8.97
C THR A 203 23.55 33.87 10.35
N MET A 204 22.35 33.47 10.81
CA MET A 204 21.86 33.79 12.15
C MET A 204 22.79 33.22 13.23
N PRO A 205 22.86 33.83 14.44
CA PRO A 205 23.59 33.24 15.56
C PRO A 205 23.11 31.81 15.88
N ASN A 206 24.02 30.88 16.18
CA ASN A 206 23.70 29.46 16.37
C ASN A 206 22.52 29.18 17.31
N LYS A 207 22.37 29.96 18.38
CA LYS A 207 21.26 29.80 19.36
C LYS A 207 19.90 30.29 18.87
N GLN A 208 19.86 31.03 17.77
CA GLN A 208 18.64 31.59 17.17
C GLN A 208 18.25 30.87 15.88
N ARG A 209 19.16 30.07 15.28
CA ARG A 209 18.88 29.29 14.07
C ARG A 209 17.71 28.32 14.31
N PRO A 210 16.89 28.03 13.29
CA PRO A 210 15.85 27.03 13.42
C PRO A 210 16.46 25.64 13.67
N PHE A 211 15.61 24.69 14.04
CA PHE A 211 15.97 23.27 14.14
C PHE A 211 16.33 22.69 12.77
N GLY A 212 15.68 23.19 11.71
CA GLY A 212 15.97 22.79 10.34
C GLY A 212 15.19 23.59 9.32
N LEU A 213 15.49 23.30 8.05
CA LEU A 213 14.76 23.76 6.88
C LEU A 213 14.04 22.57 6.26
N ALA A 214 12.98 22.85 5.53
CA ALA A 214 12.31 21.89 4.68
C ALA A 214 11.91 22.57 3.37
N PHE A 215 11.67 21.76 2.34
CA PHE A 215 11.00 22.22 1.13
C PHE A 215 10.00 21.17 0.66
N GLU A 216 8.98 21.62 -0.05
CA GLU A 216 8.00 20.76 -0.71
C GLU A 216 7.96 21.03 -2.21
N GLU A 217 7.68 19.99 -3.00
CA GLU A 217 7.45 20.09 -4.44
C GLU A 217 6.12 19.46 -4.83
N THR A 218 5.41 20.00 -5.82
CA THR A 218 4.01 19.60 -6.16
C THR A 218 3.85 18.39 -7.09
N GLY A 219 4.89 17.58 -7.24
CA GLY A 219 4.95 16.35 -8.04
C GLY A 219 5.25 16.58 -9.50
N LYS A 220 5.73 17.78 -9.89
CA LYS A 220 5.94 18.20 -11.29
C LYS A 220 7.37 18.03 -11.77
N SER A 221 8.33 18.02 -10.84
CA SER A 221 9.74 18.18 -11.15
C SER A 221 10.45 16.85 -11.34
N LEU A 222 11.62 16.88 -11.98
CA LEU A 222 12.44 15.69 -12.18
C LEU A 222 13.30 15.39 -10.93
N PRO A 223 13.64 14.12 -10.66
CA PRO A 223 14.51 13.74 -9.53
C PRO A 223 15.80 14.56 -9.47
N GLU A 224 16.48 14.73 -10.60
CA GLU A 224 17.74 15.45 -10.69
C GLU A 224 17.59 16.92 -10.28
N GLU A 225 16.51 17.59 -10.72
CA GLU A 225 16.23 18.99 -10.39
C GLU A 225 16.07 19.17 -8.89
N CYS A 226 15.23 18.35 -8.26
CA CYS A 226 15.00 18.36 -6.83
C CYS A 226 16.28 18.04 -6.03
N GLY A 227 17.07 17.08 -6.51
CA GLY A 227 18.39 16.76 -5.96
C GLY A 227 19.36 17.93 -6.01
N HIS A 228 19.34 18.72 -7.09
CA HIS A 228 20.12 19.94 -7.22
C HIS A 228 19.68 21.03 -6.23
N TRP A 229 18.38 21.19 -6.00
CA TRP A 229 17.86 22.11 -4.98
C TRP A 229 18.31 21.71 -3.56
N ALA A 230 18.18 20.44 -3.21
CA ALA A 230 18.67 19.93 -1.92
C ALA A 230 20.17 20.21 -1.76
N ARG A 231 20.97 20.00 -2.82
CA ARG A 231 22.42 20.21 -2.80
C ARG A 231 22.82 21.66 -2.62
N ILE A 232 22.15 22.61 -3.31
CA ILE A 232 22.48 24.03 -3.16
C ILE A 232 22.07 24.55 -1.78
N ILE A 233 20.90 24.15 -1.26
CA ILE A 233 20.45 24.53 0.08
C ILE A 233 21.42 23.98 1.13
N ARG A 234 21.75 22.68 1.05
CA ARG A 234 22.73 22.05 1.96
C ARG A 234 24.08 22.74 1.89
N LYS A 235 24.58 23.07 0.70
CA LYS A 235 25.83 23.79 0.54
C LYS A 235 25.82 25.15 1.27
N ILE A 236 24.76 25.94 1.12
CA ILE A 236 24.64 27.25 1.80
C ILE A 236 24.60 27.07 3.32
N MET A 237 23.88 26.05 3.82
CA MET A 237 23.85 25.72 5.25
C MET A 237 25.25 25.36 5.76
N ASP A 238 25.97 24.49 5.05
CA ASP A 238 27.29 24.01 5.45
C ASP A 238 28.37 25.11 5.39
N ASP A 239 28.35 25.94 4.34
CA ASP A 239 29.25 27.10 4.19
C ASP A 239 29.09 28.12 5.35
N ASN A 240 27.91 28.14 5.98
CA ASN A 240 27.57 28.98 7.14
C ASN A 240 27.61 28.22 8.49
N ASP A 241 28.16 27.01 8.52
CA ASP A 241 28.24 26.12 9.70
C ASP A 241 26.88 25.83 10.35
N TYR A 242 25.80 25.81 9.57
CA TYR A 242 24.47 25.50 10.04
C TYR A 242 24.22 23.99 10.04
N LYS A 243 24.34 23.38 11.23
CA LYS A 243 24.12 21.93 11.47
C LYS A 243 22.64 21.52 11.64
N GLY A 244 21.69 22.34 11.19
CA GLY A 244 20.27 22.00 11.25
C GLY A 244 19.88 20.96 10.20
N HIS A 245 18.74 20.31 10.43
CA HIS A 245 18.19 19.34 9.48
C HIS A 245 17.73 20.02 8.18
N LEU A 246 17.84 19.31 7.06
CA LEU A 246 17.18 19.64 5.81
C LEU A 246 16.21 18.50 5.45
N LEU A 247 14.92 18.79 5.37
CA LEU A 247 13.88 17.80 5.07
C LEU A 247 13.27 18.05 3.69
N VAL A 248 12.70 17.01 3.10
CA VAL A 248 11.94 17.11 1.84
C VAL A 248 10.55 16.49 1.98
N HIS A 249 9.57 17.12 1.34
CA HIS A 249 8.24 16.58 1.08
C HIS A 249 7.97 16.57 -0.42
N VAL A 250 7.36 15.51 -0.93
CA VAL A 250 7.31 15.23 -2.36
C VAL A 250 5.94 14.69 -2.72
N HIS A 251 5.27 15.32 -3.68
CA HIS A 251 3.96 14.90 -4.15
C HIS A 251 4.09 13.92 -5.34
N GLU A 252 3.11 13.03 -5.51
CA GLU A 252 3.22 11.90 -6.45
C GLU A 252 2.78 12.19 -7.89
N LYS A 253 2.25 13.38 -8.18
CA LYS A 253 1.48 13.72 -9.40
C LYS A 253 1.86 13.00 -10.71
N TYR A 254 3.15 12.83 -11.05
CA TYR A 254 3.62 12.14 -12.25
C TYR A 254 4.42 10.83 -12.03
N GLY A 255 4.41 10.25 -10.83
CA GLY A 255 5.02 8.93 -10.57
C GLY A 255 6.49 8.95 -10.17
N TYR A 256 7.02 10.09 -9.73
CA TYR A 256 8.44 10.27 -9.40
C TYR A 256 8.72 10.45 -7.91
N CYS A 257 7.71 10.41 -7.02
CA CYS A 257 7.92 10.90 -5.66
C CYS A 257 9.00 10.14 -4.89
N ASP A 258 9.02 8.81 -4.99
CA ASP A 258 10.01 7.98 -4.30
C ASP A 258 11.43 8.21 -4.85
N ALA A 259 11.56 8.43 -6.16
CA ALA A 259 12.85 8.72 -6.80
C ALA A 259 13.36 10.10 -6.41
N ILE A 260 12.49 11.12 -6.40
CA ILE A 260 12.81 12.47 -5.95
C ILE A 260 13.21 12.45 -4.46
N ALA A 261 12.49 11.74 -3.60
CA ALA A 261 12.83 11.65 -2.18
C ALA A 261 14.25 11.10 -1.98
N LEU A 262 14.60 10.00 -2.67
CA LEU A 262 15.96 9.44 -2.61
C LEU A 262 17.02 10.40 -3.19
N GLU A 263 16.73 11.08 -4.29
CA GLU A 263 17.66 12.02 -4.92
C GLU A 263 17.90 13.27 -4.04
N CYS A 264 16.89 13.74 -3.31
CA CYS A 264 17.03 14.82 -2.33
C CYS A 264 17.87 14.40 -1.11
N LEU A 265 17.70 13.17 -0.60
CA LEU A 265 18.56 12.61 0.45
C LEU A 265 20.02 12.48 -0.01
N ILE A 266 20.23 12.01 -1.25
CA ILE A 266 21.55 12.04 -1.91
C ILE A 266 22.07 13.48 -2.00
N GLY A 267 21.21 14.42 -2.39
CA GLY A 267 21.50 15.84 -2.57
C GLY A 267 21.96 16.54 -1.30
N GLY A 268 21.50 16.14 -0.11
CA GLY A 268 21.85 16.86 1.12
C GLY A 268 20.76 16.91 2.18
N CYS A 269 19.55 16.41 1.89
CA CYS A 269 18.54 16.27 2.92
C CYS A 269 18.99 15.24 3.96
N ASP A 270 18.66 15.53 5.22
CA ASP A 270 18.90 14.68 6.39
C ASP A 270 17.68 13.79 6.69
N GLY A 271 16.56 14.04 6.03
CA GLY A 271 15.31 13.38 6.34
C GLY A 271 14.17 13.67 5.38
N ILE A 272 13.04 13.04 5.68
CA ILE A 272 11.79 13.17 4.94
C ILE A 272 10.69 13.69 5.86
N TRP A 273 9.82 14.51 5.27
CA TRP A 273 8.54 14.89 5.82
C TRP A 273 7.47 14.16 5.01
N ALA A 274 6.93 13.07 5.57
CA ALA A 274 6.12 12.12 4.81
C ALA A 274 5.14 11.35 5.71
N GLY A 275 4.04 10.89 5.13
CA GLY A 275 3.18 9.88 5.77
C GLY A 275 3.78 8.48 5.67
N VAL A 276 3.37 7.57 6.57
CA VAL A 276 3.74 6.14 6.53
C VAL A 276 3.19 5.44 5.30
N CYS A 277 2.03 5.88 4.81
CA CYS A 277 1.47 5.49 3.52
C CYS A 277 1.60 6.63 2.50
N GLY A 278 1.37 6.31 1.21
CA GLY A 278 1.44 7.28 0.12
C GLY A 278 0.20 8.17 -0.02
N GLU A 279 -0.82 7.99 0.83
CA GLU A 279 -2.04 8.81 0.76
C GLU A 279 -1.74 10.29 1.09
N GLY A 280 -2.31 11.19 0.30
CA GLY A 280 -1.98 12.60 0.33
C GLY A 280 -2.73 13.41 -0.72
N ALA A 281 -2.42 14.70 -0.83
CA ALA A 281 -3.04 15.57 -1.83
C ALA A 281 -2.86 15.04 -3.27
N SER A 282 -3.85 15.30 -4.14
CA SER A 282 -3.85 14.86 -5.54
C SER A 282 -3.69 13.33 -5.71
N MET A 283 -2.52 12.87 -6.17
CA MET A 283 -2.21 11.45 -6.37
C MET A 283 -1.53 10.81 -5.14
N GLY A 284 -1.22 11.61 -4.12
CA GLY A 284 -0.46 11.18 -2.95
C GLY A 284 0.88 11.87 -2.79
N GLN A 285 1.77 11.21 -2.04
CA GLN A 285 3.10 11.68 -1.68
C GLN A 285 4.11 10.52 -1.64
N ALA A 286 5.39 10.86 -1.56
CA ALA A 286 6.42 9.92 -1.13
C ALA A 286 6.09 9.42 0.27
N SER A 287 6.10 8.10 0.46
CA SER A 287 5.82 7.50 1.76
C SER A 287 7.10 7.15 2.51
N SER A 288 7.08 7.29 3.84
CA SER A 288 8.21 6.87 4.67
C SER A 288 8.38 5.34 4.65
N CYS A 289 7.31 4.55 4.50
CA CYS A 289 7.42 3.10 4.31
C CYS A 289 8.25 2.75 3.06
N VAL A 290 7.90 3.30 1.89
CA VAL A 290 8.62 2.99 0.64
C VAL A 290 10.03 3.58 0.65
N THR A 291 10.21 4.80 1.16
CA THR A 291 11.53 5.44 1.24
C THR A 291 12.48 4.64 2.13
N LEU A 292 12.06 4.29 3.35
CA LEU A 292 12.89 3.54 4.29
C LEU A 292 13.21 2.14 3.76
N MET A 293 12.24 1.45 3.15
CA MET A 293 12.49 0.13 2.56
C MET A 293 13.48 0.19 1.39
N ASN A 294 13.44 1.25 0.58
CA ASN A 294 14.45 1.46 -0.47
C ASN A 294 15.85 1.65 0.11
N MET A 295 16.00 2.35 1.24
CA MET A 295 17.29 2.49 1.90
C MET A 295 17.76 1.19 2.57
N ILE A 296 16.84 0.42 3.18
CA ILE A 296 17.14 -0.88 3.79
C ILE A 296 17.64 -1.86 2.72
N ARG A 297 16.96 -1.98 1.58
CA ARG A 297 17.40 -2.88 0.49
C ARG A 297 18.75 -2.47 -0.11
N LEU A 298 19.11 -1.18 -0.03
CA LEU A 298 20.43 -0.70 -0.44
C LEU A 298 21.53 -1.05 0.58
N GLY A 299 21.16 -1.48 1.78
CA GLY A 299 22.08 -1.92 2.83
C GLY A 299 22.10 -1.03 4.08
N ASN A 300 21.18 -0.08 4.22
CA ASN A 300 21.16 0.79 5.40
C ASN A 300 20.67 0.06 6.66
N LYS A 301 21.63 -0.32 7.50
CA LYS A 301 21.40 -1.02 8.77
C LYS A 301 21.10 -0.08 9.94
N LYS A 302 21.33 1.23 9.80
CA LYS A 302 21.06 2.20 10.86
C LYS A 302 19.56 2.40 11.05
N ILE A 303 18.80 2.40 9.94
CA ILE A 303 17.33 2.43 9.95
C ILE A 303 16.75 1.30 10.80
N LEU A 304 17.27 0.07 10.66
CA LEU A 304 16.82 -1.10 11.44
C LEU A 304 17.06 -0.96 12.95
N LYS A 305 17.98 -0.09 13.37
CA LYS A 305 18.25 0.20 14.79
C LYS A 305 17.41 1.37 15.30
N GLN A 306 17.04 2.27 14.41
CA GLN A 306 16.35 3.51 14.75
C GLN A 306 14.82 3.35 14.76
N TYR A 307 14.29 2.51 13.87
CA TYR A 307 12.85 2.34 13.68
C TYR A 307 12.46 0.87 13.73
N ASN A 308 11.19 0.62 14.06
CA ASN A 308 10.60 -0.71 14.03
C ASN A 308 10.10 -1.03 12.62
N CYS A 309 11.01 -1.51 11.78
CA CYS A 309 10.76 -1.72 10.35
C CYS A 309 9.79 -2.87 10.05
N ASP A 310 9.65 -3.83 10.97
CA ASP A 310 8.70 -4.95 10.85
C ASP A 310 7.25 -4.44 10.79
N ASN A 311 6.97 -3.30 11.43
CA ASN A 311 5.63 -2.69 11.47
C ASN A 311 5.35 -1.74 10.29
N LEU A 312 6.34 -1.31 9.51
CA LEU A 312 6.15 -0.30 8.45
C LEU A 312 5.06 -0.70 7.47
N ARG A 313 5.11 -1.94 6.97
CA ARG A 313 4.14 -2.45 6.00
C ARG A 313 2.72 -2.49 6.59
N LYS A 314 2.59 -2.98 7.82
CA LYS A 314 1.30 -3.09 8.49
C LYS A 314 0.71 -1.71 8.77
N ALA A 315 1.50 -0.79 9.30
CA ALA A 315 1.07 0.58 9.54
C ALA A 315 0.63 1.28 8.24
N ALA A 316 1.39 1.14 7.15
CA ALA A 316 1.00 1.70 5.85
C ALA A 316 -0.35 1.14 5.36
N ILE A 317 -0.58 -0.17 5.46
CA ILE A 317 -1.86 -0.81 5.10
C ILE A 317 -3.01 -0.26 5.95
N GLU A 318 -2.85 -0.23 7.27
CA GLU A 318 -3.91 0.18 8.19
C GLU A 318 -4.21 1.68 8.07
N VAL A 319 -3.20 2.53 7.91
CA VAL A 319 -3.42 3.96 7.67
C VAL A 319 -4.14 4.18 6.35
N THR A 320 -3.77 3.48 5.26
CA THR A 320 -4.53 3.55 4.00
C THR A 320 -5.98 3.12 4.19
N LYS A 321 -6.26 2.04 4.93
CA LYS A 321 -7.64 1.59 5.22
C LYS A 321 -8.42 2.64 6.01
N ILE A 322 -7.82 3.24 7.03
CA ILE A 322 -8.47 4.27 7.84
C ILE A 322 -8.80 5.50 6.98
N SER A 323 -7.88 5.93 6.12
CA SER A 323 -8.04 7.14 5.31
C SER A 323 -8.95 6.97 4.09
N THR A 324 -8.95 5.80 3.47
CA THR A 324 -9.69 5.57 2.20
C THR A 324 -10.93 4.69 2.38
N GLY A 325 -11.05 3.98 3.50
CA GLY A 325 -12.05 2.92 3.71
C GLY A 325 -11.77 1.64 2.93
N LYS A 326 -10.61 1.52 2.27
CA LYS A 326 -10.23 0.39 1.41
C LYS A 326 -8.79 -0.05 1.67
N PRO A 327 -8.43 -1.32 1.40
CA PRO A 327 -7.03 -1.71 1.40
C PRO A 327 -6.23 -0.91 0.35
N PRO A 328 -4.90 -0.80 0.51
CA PRO A 328 -4.06 -0.20 -0.51
C PRO A 328 -4.20 -0.93 -1.84
N HIS A 329 -3.98 -0.19 -2.92
CA HIS A 329 -4.03 -0.76 -4.26
C HIS A 329 -3.02 -1.92 -4.38
N ASP A 330 -3.40 -2.99 -5.07
CA ASP A 330 -2.60 -4.23 -5.15
C ASP A 330 -1.17 -4.01 -5.65
N LYS A 331 -0.98 -3.03 -6.54
CA LYS A 331 0.32 -2.66 -7.13
C LYS A 331 1.13 -1.67 -6.29
N GLN A 332 0.64 -1.24 -5.13
CA GLN A 332 1.34 -0.29 -4.30
C GLN A 332 2.71 -0.87 -3.88
N PRO A 333 3.83 -0.18 -4.12
CA PRO A 333 5.15 -0.66 -3.72
C PRO A 333 5.21 -0.97 -2.22
N VAL A 334 5.90 -2.05 -1.85
CA VAL A 334 6.12 -2.55 -0.47
C VAL A 334 4.87 -3.09 0.25
N PHE A 335 3.75 -2.37 0.22
CA PHE A 335 2.59 -2.65 1.08
C PHE A 335 1.30 -2.99 0.33
N GLY A 336 1.32 -3.02 -1.01
CA GLY A 336 0.29 -3.66 -1.83
C GLY A 336 0.35 -5.19 -1.74
N LYS A 337 -0.76 -5.86 -2.06
CA LYS A 337 -0.84 -7.34 -2.04
C LYS A 337 0.21 -7.97 -2.96
N ARG A 338 0.42 -7.41 -4.16
CA ARG A 338 1.33 -7.94 -5.17
C ARG A 338 2.80 -7.61 -4.92
N ALA A 339 3.11 -6.74 -3.96
CA ALA A 339 4.49 -6.36 -3.65
C ALA A 339 5.31 -7.54 -3.10
N LEU A 340 4.64 -8.61 -2.68
CA LEU A 340 5.23 -9.83 -2.15
C LEU A 340 5.14 -11.01 -3.13
N ASP A 341 4.55 -10.84 -4.33
CA ASP A 341 4.38 -11.96 -5.26
C ASP A 341 5.74 -12.48 -5.79
N TYR A 342 5.87 -13.80 -5.91
CA TYR A 342 6.96 -14.45 -6.65
C TYR A 342 6.53 -14.81 -8.07
N VAL A 343 7.28 -14.37 -9.09
CA VAL A 343 6.95 -14.66 -10.50
C VAL A 343 7.98 -15.57 -11.19
N TYR A 344 9.19 -15.77 -10.61
CA TYR A 344 10.27 -16.60 -11.18
C TYR A 344 11.19 -17.18 -10.08
N HIS A 345 12.18 -18.02 -10.45
CA HIS A 345 13.16 -18.59 -9.52
C HIS A 345 13.92 -17.51 -8.74
N LEU A 346 14.08 -17.71 -7.42
CA LEU A 346 14.77 -16.78 -6.54
C LEU A 346 16.29 -16.89 -6.68
N ASN A 347 16.94 -15.76 -6.90
CA ASN A 347 18.34 -15.62 -6.55
C ASN A 347 18.43 -15.47 -5.02
N LYS A 348 19.11 -16.39 -4.35
CA LYS A 348 19.25 -16.38 -2.88
C LYS A 348 20.03 -15.15 -2.37
N ASP A 349 20.78 -14.50 -3.24
CA ASP A 349 21.63 -13.36 -2.89
C ASP A 349 20.88 -12.00 -2.98
N GLU A 350 19.62 -11.99 -3.39
CA GLU A 350 18.81 -10.76 -3.51
C GLU A 350 18.01 -10.46 -2.22
N PHE A 351 17.72 -9.17 -2.00
CA PHE A 351 16.85 -8.75 -0.89
C PHE A 351 15.39 -9.04 -1.22
N HIS A 352 14.75 -9.91 -0.43
CA HIS A 352 13.35 -10.30 -0.59
C HIS A 352 12.47 -9.63 0.46
N LEU A 353 11.46 -8.88 0.01
CA LEU A 353 10.52 -8.18 0.90
C LEU A 353 9.72 -9.14 1.79
N ALA A 354 9.34 -10.30 1.24
CA ALA A 354 8.56 -11.30 1.97
C ALA A 354 9.34 -11.90 3.14
N ASP A 355 10.60 -12.30 2.88
CA ASP A 355 11.53 -12.78 3.90
C ASP A 355 11.76 -11.70 4.97
N PHE A 356 11.95 -10.45 4.54
CA PHE A 356 12.13 -9.33 5.46
C PHE A 356 10.94 -9.15 6.41
N PHE A 357 9.71 -9.27 5.91
CA PHE A 357 8.50 -9.17 6.74
C PHE A 357 8.10 -10.50 7.40
N GLY A 358 8.88 -11.58 7.24
CA GLY A 358 8.58 -12.90 7.78
C GLY A 358 7.27 -13.49 7.26
N VAL A 359 6.89 -13.17 6.02
CA VAL A 359 5.67 -13.65 5.38
C VAL A 359 6.01 -14.58 4.22
N GLU A 360 5.27 -15.67 4.09
CA GLU A 360 5.42 -16.54 2.95
C GLU A 360 4.91 -15.84 1.69
N ALA A 361 5.78 -15.68 0.71
CA ALA A 361 5.40 -15.02 -0.52
C ALA A 361 4.69 -16.00 -1.47
N PRO A 362 3.56 -15.58 -2.04
CA PRO A 362 2.75 -16.45 -2.87
C PRO A 362 3.43 -16.67 -4.22
N VAL A 363 3.51 -17.93 -4.66
CA VAL A 363 3.93 -18.27 -6.01
C VAL A 363 2.83 -17.90 -7.01
N ARG A 364 3.11 -16.96 -7.90
CA ARG A 364 2.13 -16.46 -8.87
C ARG A 364 1.91 -17.45 -10.00
N ILE A 365 0.65 -17.84 -10.19
CA ILE A 365 0.23 -18.71 -11.29
C ILE A 365 -0.19 -17.88 -12.49
N THR A 366 0.45 -18.16 -13.62
CA THR A 366 0.18 -17.57 -14.93
C THR A 366 0.43 -18.64 -16.00
N THR A 367 0.08 -18.38 -17.25
CA THR A 367 0.39 -19.30 -18.35
C THR A 367 1.89 -19.46 -18.64
N LEU A 368 2.74 -18.63 -18.02
CA LEU A 368 4.21 -18.76 -18.08
C LEU A 368 4.78 -19.61 -16.94
N SER A 369 3.97 -19.97 -15.92
CA SER A 369 4.43 -20.75 -14.77
C SER A 369 4.98 -22.12 -15.21
N SER A 370 6.00 -22.60 -14.51
CA SER A 370 6.50 -23.98 -14.70
C SER A 370 5.61 -24.98 -13.95
N PRO A 371 5.65 -26.27 -14.30
CA PRO A 371 4.99 -27.33 -13.51
C PRO A 371 5.40 -27.28 -12.03
N ASP A 372 6.68 -27.02 -11.72
CA ASP A 372 7.14 -26.85 -10.34
C ASP A 372 6.46 -25.70 -9.60
N MET A 373 6.23 -24.56 -10.28
CA MET A 373 5.54 -23.42 -9.67
C MET A 373 4.07 -23.76 -9.37
N ILE A 374 3.39 -24.46 -10.29
CA ILE A 374 2.00 -24.90 -10.11
C ILE A 374 1.91 -25.86 -8.93
N ARG A 375 2.77 -26.89 -8.89
CA ARG A 375 2.86 -27.84 -7.77
C ARG A 375 3.17 -27.14 -6.45
N THR A 376 4.16 -26.23 -6.43
CA THR A 376 4.51 -25.48 -5.22
C THR A 376 3.32 -24.70 -4.71
N ARG A 377 2.56 -24.05 -5.60
CA ARG A 377 1.37 -23.30 -5.21
C ARG A 377 0.27 -24.21 -4.64
N LEU A 378 0.04 -25.39 -5.20
CA LEU A 378 -0.86 -26.39 -4.63
C LEU A 378 -0.45 -26.74 -3.21
N VAL A 379 0.83 -27.01 -2.98
CA VAL A 379 1.36 -27.32 -1.63
C VAL A 379 1.22 -26.13 -0.67
N GLN A 380 1.50 -24.90 -1.12
CA GLN A 380 1.34 -23.69 -0.29
C GLN A 380 -0.10 -23.49 0.17
N LEU A 381 -1.07 -23.78 -0.70
CA LEU A 381 -2.48 -23.59 -0.40
C LEU A 381 -3.04 -24.76 0.40
N PHE A 382 -2.78 -26.00 -0.03
CA PHE A 382 -3.48 -27.19 0.43
C PHE A 382 -2.65 -28.12 1.33
N GLY A 383 -1.35 -27.90 1.45
CA GLY A 383 -0.44 -28.81 2.15
C GLY A 383 0.13 -29.85 1.17
N ASP A 384 1.05 -30.69 1.63
CA ASP A 384 1.63 -31.72 0.76
C ASP A 384 0.61 -32.84 0.52
N ASP A 385 0.51 -33.32 -0.72
CA ASP A 385 -0.41 -34.38 -1.13
C ASP A 385 0.27 -35.27 -2.19
N PRO A 386 0.19 -36.60 -2.10
CA PRO A 386 0.79 -37.52 -3.08
C PRO A 386 0.35 -37.28 -4.53
N HIS A 387 -0.86 -36.74 -4.74
CA HIS A 387 -1.39 -36.42 -6.07
C HIS A 387 -0.85 -35.09 -6.62
N PHE A 388 -0.17 -34.25 -5.83
CA PHE A 388 0.49 -33.04 -6.32
C PHE A 388 1.81 -33.38 -7.03
N THR A 389 1.70 -34.09 -8.15
CA THR A 389 2.81 -34.56 -8.98
C THR A 389 3.18 -33.54 -10.05
N LEU A 390 4.40 -33.64 -10.59
CA LEU A 390 4.83 -32.80 -11.71
C LEU A 390 4.09 -33.12 -13.01
N ASP A 391 3.63 -34.37 -13.20
CA ASP A 391 2.89 -34.78 -14.39
C ASP A 391 1.49 -34.14 -14.40
N ILE A 392 0.79 -34.15 -13.25
CA ILE A 392 -0.49 -33.42 -13.12
C ILE A 392 -0.26 -31.92 -13.28
N ALA A 393 0.78 -31.35 -12.66
CA ALA A 393 1.09 -29.93 -12.84
C ALA A 393 1.42 -29.55 -14.30
N LEU A 394 2.03 -30.46 -15.07
CA LEU A 394 2.25 -30.29 -16.51
C LEU A 394 0.92 -30.30 -17.27
N ARG A 395 0.02 -31.24 -16.95
CA ARG A 395 -1.33 -31.32 -17.52
C ARG A 395 -2.15 -30.06 -17.22
N MET A 396 -2.11 -29.56 -15.97
CA MET A 396 -2.71 -28.29 -15.57
C MET A 396 -2.22 -27.14 -16.46
N LYS A 397 -0.90 -27.06 -16.70
CA LYS A 397 -0.34 -26.05 -17.61
C LYS A 397 -0.87 -26.17 -19.04
N GLU A 398 -1.00 -27.39 -19.55
CA GLU A 398 -1.57 -27.63 -20.90
C GLU A 398 -3.02 -27.17 -20.98
N LEU A 399 -3.83 -27.44 -19.96
CA LEU A 399 -5.22 -26.99 -19.87
C LEU A 399 -5.35 -25.47 -19.80
N MET A 400 -4.50 -24.80 -19.02
CA MET A 400 -4.46 -23.32 -19.00
C MET A 400 -4.22 -22.74 -20.40
N LEU A 401 -3.39 -23.40 -21.21
CA LEU A 401 -3.11 -22.98 -22.59
C LEU A 401 -4.24 -23.36 -23.56
N GLU A 402 -4.90 -24.49 -23.35
CA GLU A 402 -6.08 -24.90 -24.11
C GLU A 402 -7.25 -23.93 -23.90
N ASP A 403 -7.52 -23.56 -22.65
CA ASP A 403 -8.56 -22.59 -22.31
C ASP A 403 -8.33 -21.28 -23.05
N LEU A 404 -7.09 -20.75 -23.06
CA LEU A 404 -6.77 -19.54 -23.82
C LEU A 404 -6.93 -19.72 -25.34
N ARG A 405 -6.59 -20.90 -25.90
CA ARG A 405 -6.78 -21.18 -27.34
C ARG A 405 -8.26 -21.23 -27.71
N SER A 406 -9.11 -21.57 -26.74
CA SER A 406 -10.58 -21.59 -26.85
C SER A 406 -11.24 -20.27 -26.38
N ASP A 407 -10.47 -19.19 -26.25
CA ASP A 407 -10.91 -17.86 -25.76
C ASP A 407 -11.56 -17.87 -24.37
N LYS A 408 -11.25 -18.89 -23.55
CA LYS A 408 -11.61 -18.95 -22.14
C LYS A 408 -10.53 -18.29 -21.29
N ARG A 409 -10.89 -17.24 -20.56
CA ARG A 409 -10.01 -16.56 -19.62
C ARG A 409 -10.45 -16.93 -18.21
N VAL A 410 -9.70 -17.82 -17.58
CA VAL A 410 -9.97 -18.35 -16.23
C VAL A 410 -8.89 -17.86 -15.25
N GLU A 411 -9.27 -17.56 -14.01
CA GLU A 411 -8.39 -17.26 -12.89
C GLU A 411 -7.87 -18.58 -12.26
N TYR A 412 -6.56 -18.66 -12.02
CA TYR A 412 -5.91 -19.88 -11.50
C TYR A 412 -5.01 -19.64 -10.28
N MET A 413 -5.01 -18.45 -9.72
CA MET A 413 -4.14 -18.07 -8.61
C MET A 413 -4.82 -18.24 -7.24
N SER A 414 -6.15 -18.13 -7.18
CA SER A 414 -6.96 -18.41 -5.99
C SER A 414 -6.97 -19.91 -5.64
N LYS A 415 -7.39 -20.23 -4.42
CA LYS A 415 -7.61 -21.63 -3.98
C LYS A 415 -8.65 -22.32 -4.87
N PHE A 416 -9.73 -21.62 -5.18
CA PHE A 416 -10.82 -22.13 -6.01
C PHE A 416 -10.33 -22.43 -7.43
N GLY A 417 -9.70 -21.45 -8.08
CA GLY A 417 -9.25 -21.55 -9.47
C GLY A 417 -8.22 -22.65 -9.67
N ILE A 418 -7.23 -22.77 -8.78
CA ILE A 418 -6.20 -23.80 -8.90
C ILE A 418 -6.72 -25.20 -8.53
N ALA A 419 -7.69 -25.31 -7.61
CA ALA A 419 -8.31 -26.59 -7.25
C ALA A 419 -9.14 -27.16 -8.42
N VAL A 420 -9.99 -26.34 -9.05
CA VAL A 420 -10.75 -26.75 -10.24
C VAL A 420 -9.83 -27.10 -11.41
N LEU A 421 -8.72 -26.38 -11.57
CA LEU A 421 -7.71 -26.73 -12.58
C LEU A 421 -7.03 -28.07 -12.28
N PHE A 422 -6.73 -28.36 -11.00
CA PHE A 422 -6.12 -29.60 -10.57
C PHE A 422 -7.03 -30.80 -10.83
N ASP A 423 -8.30 -30.65 -10.50
CA ASP A 423 -9.36 -31.62 -10.77
C ASP A 423 -9.48 -31.94 -12.26
N ARG A 424 -9.67 -30.91 -13.10
CA ARG A 424 -9.70 -31.03 -14.58
C ARG A 424 -8.44 -31.62 -15.20
N ALA A 425 -7.32 -31.60 -14.49
CA ALA A 425 -6.05 -32.18 -14.93
C ALA A 425 -5.92 -33.67 -14.58
N GLY A 426 -6.97 -34.30 -14.05
CA GLY A 426 -6.98 -35.68 -13.59
C GLY A 426 -6.49 -35.85 -12.15
N GLY A 427 -6.43 -34.76 -11.37
CA GLY A 427 -6.38 -34.83 -9.92
C GLY A 427 -7.77 -35.06 -9.34
N SER A 428 -7.87 -35.29 -8.03
CA SER A 428 -9.16 -35.41 -7.33
C SER A 428 -9.18 -34.44 -6.15
N LEU A 429 -10.25 -33.65 -6.05
CA LEU A 429 -10.43 -32.76 -4.91
C LEU A 429 -10.52 -33.58 -3.61
N THR A 430 -9.73 -33.20 -2.60
CA THR A 430 -9.70 -33.89 -1.30
C THR A 430 -10.49 -33.12 -0.25
N GLU A 431 -10.91 -33.82 0.82
CA GLU A 431 -11.53 -33.19 2.00
C GLU A 431 -10.68 -32.03 2.55
N SER A 432 -9.35 -32.16 2.57
CA SER A 432 -8.45 -31.09 3.01
C SER A 432 -8.55 -29.84 2.12
N MET A 433 -8.67 -30.03 0.81
CA MET A 433 -8.87 -28.94 -0.15
C MET A 433 -10.23 -28.28 0.07
N ARG A 434 -11.31 -29.08 0.18
CA ARG A 434 -12.67 -28.61 0.51
C ARG A 434 -12.67 -27.74 1.76
N ASN A 435 -12.14 -28.25 2.87
CA ASN A 435 -12.10 -27.53 4.16
C ASN A 435 -11.35 -26.19 4.07
N LYS A 436 -10.26 -26.12 3.30
CA LYS A 436 -9.48 -24.87 3.10
C LYS A 436 -10.15 -23.87 2.18
N ILE A 437 -11.02 -24.34 1.29
CA ILE A 437 -11.82 -23.56 0.36
C ILE A 437 -13.04 -22.98 1.08
N THR A 438 -13.78 -23.79 1.84
CA THR A 438 -15.03 -23.40 2.51
C THR A 438 -14.81 -22.57 3.78
N SER A 439 -13.68 -22.73 4.46
CA SER A 439 -13.34 -21.92 5.64
C SER A 439 -12.96 -20.46 5.34
N GLY A 440 -12.88 -20.06 4.06
CA GLY A 440 -12.49 -18.71 3.64
C GLY A 440 -13.66 -17.74 3.44
N ASN A 441 -13.60 -16.56 4.06
CA ASN A 441 -14.48 -15.41 3.74
C ASN A 441 -14.02 -14.65 2.48
N GLU A 442 -13.57 -15.36 1.45
CA GLU A 442 -12.95 -14.75 0.25
C GLU A 442 -13.99 -14.24 -0.76
N THR A 443 -15.28 -14.57 -0.57
CA THR A 443 -16.40 -14.14 -1.43
C THR A 443 -16.93 -12.74 -1.09
N GLY A 444 -17.19 -11.93 -2.12
CA GLY A 444 -17.81 -10.61 -1.94
C GLY A 444 -19.28 -10.69 -1.51
N PRO A 445 -19.87 -9.59 -0.97
CA PRO A 445 -21.26 -9.60 -0.47
C PRO A 445 -22.31 -10.03 -1.49
N HIS A 446 -22.10 -9.70 -2.78
CA HIS A 446 -22.99 -10.12 -3.86
C HIS A 446 -22.94 -11.63 -4.10
N ALA A 447 -21.74 -12.22 -4.16
CA ALA A 447 -21.56 -13.66 -4.27
C ALA A 447 -22.20 -14.40 -3.08
N GLN A 448 -22.01 -13.88 -1.86
CA GLN A 448 -22.63 -14.45 -0.65
C GLN A 448 -24.16 -14.41 -0.71
N PHE A 449 -24.74 -13.34 -1.26
CA PHE A 449 -26.18 -13.25 -1.48
C PHE A 449 -26.68 -14.33 -2.46
N LEU A 450 -26.04 -14.47 -3.63
CA LEU A 450 -26.44 -15.48 -4.62
C LEU A 450 -26.32 -16.90 -4.07
N ILE A 451 -25.20 -17.23 -3.43
CA ILE A 451 -24.98 -18.53 -2.77
C ILE A 451 -26.03 -18.75 -1.67
N GLY A 452 -26.39 -17.70 -0.92
CA GLY A 452 -27.43 -17.76 0.11
C GLY A 452 -28.83 -18.08 -0.44
N GLU A 453 -29.17 -17.63 -1.65
CA GLU A 453 -30.44 -18.02 -2.28
C GLU A 453 -30.43 -19.49 -2.73
N ILE A 454 -29.31 -19.99 -3.26
CA ILE A 454 -29.14 -21.42 -3.59
C ILE A 454 -29.23 -22.27 -2.32
N ARG A 455 -28.63 -21.79 -1.23
CA ARG A 455 -28.65 -22.45 0.08
C ARG A 455 -30.08 -22.67 0.61
N LYS A 456 -31.00 -21.73 0.37
CA LYS A 456 -32.41 -21.91 0.76
C LYS A 456 -33.05 -23.11 0.07
N VAL A 457 -32.76 -23.30 -1.22
CA VAL A 457 -33.24 -24.46 -1.99
C VAL A 457 -32.64 -25.75 -1.42
N TRP A 458 -31.36 -25.72 -1.05
CA TRP A 458 -30.70 -26.84 -0.38
C TRP A 458 -31.40 -27.21 0.93
N ASP A 459 -31.58 -26.23 1.83
CA ASP A 459 -32.20 -26.45 3.15
C ASP A 459 -33.64 -26.99 3.02
N GLU A 460 -34.39 -26.54 2.00
CA GLU A 460 -35.73 -27.05 1.72
C GLU A 460 -35.73 -28.51 1.27
N LEU A 461 -34.69 -28.98 0.57
CA LEU A 461 -34.55 -30.37 0.14
C LEU A 461 -34.08 -31.25 1.30
N ASP A 462 -33.04 -30.84 2.02
CA ASP A 462 -32.47 -31.55 3.18
C ASP A 462 -33.54 -31.78 4.26
N SER A 463 -34.42 -30.78 4.48
CA SER A 463 -35.54 -30.89 5.42
C SER A 463 -36.57 -32.00 5.08
N ARG A 464 -36.50 -32.62 3.90
CA ARG A 464 -37.44 -33.64 3.41
C ARG A 464 -36.84 -35.06 3.40
N GLU A 465 -35.56 -35.22 3.70
CA GLU A 465 -34.86 -36.51 3.67
C GLU A 465 -34.78 -37.22 5.04
N GLU A 466 -34.44 -38.51 5.02
CA GLU A 466 -34.06 -39.24 6.24
C GLU A 466 -32.64 -38.79 6.65
N GLY A 467 -32.53 -37.99 7.71
CA GLY A 467 -31.26 -37.34 8.10
C GLY A 467 -31.43 -35.87 8.52
N VAL A 468 -32.53 -35.23 8.09
CA VAL A 468 -32.98 -33.86 8.40
C VAL A 468 -31.96 -32.94 9.09
N GLY A 469 -31.36 -32.05 8.30
CA GLY A 469 -30.51 -30.97 8.79
C GLY A 469 -29.08 -31.41 9.11
N ASP A 470 -28.63 -32.48 8.48
CA ASP A 470 -27.25 -32.97 8.54
C ASP A 470 -26.33 -32.28 7.51
N ASN A 471 -26.88 -31.40 6.65
CA ASN A 471 -26.21 -30.73 5.53
C ASN A 471 -25.79 -31.65 4.38
N MET A 472 -26.38 -32.84 4.29
CA MET A 472 -26.15 -33.79 3.21
C MET A 472 -27.42 -33.91 2.36
N LEU A 473 -27.24 -34.21 1.07
CA LEU A 473 -28.34 -34.60 0.19
C LEU A 473 -28.05 -35.95 -0.45
N GLN A 474 -29.07 -36.82 -0.50
CA GLN A 474 -29.00 -38.03 -1.31
C GLN A 474 -28.88 -37.65 -2.80
N PHE A 475 -28.20 -38.50 -3.56
CA PHE A 475 -27.95 -38.27 -4.99
C PHE A 475 -29.23 -38.02 -5.80
N ASP A 476 -30.35 -38.64 -5.44
CA ASP A 476 -31.62 -38.43 -6.13
C ASP A 476 -32.22 -37.05 -5.83
N SER A 477 -32.22 -36.60 -4.58
CA SER A 477 -32.69 -35.26 -4.21
C SER A 477 -31.78 -34.17 -4.77
N PHE A 478 -30.45 -34.35 -4.72
CA PHE A 478 -29.53 -33.41 -5.35
C PHE A 478 -29.76 -33.36 -6.86
N TYR A 479 -29.95 -34.52 -7.50
CA TYR A 479 -30.24 -34.57 -8.94
C TYR A 479 -31.52 -33.79 -9.28
N HIS A 480 -32.61 -34.05 -8.56
CA HIS A 480 -33.90 -33.40 -8.83
C HIS A 480 -33.90 -31.92 -8.49
N GLY A 481 -33.16 -31.51 -7.46
CA GLY A 481 -33.03 -30.12 -7.02
C GLY A 481 -32.18 -29.27 -7.94
N PHE A 482 -31.03 -29.79 -8.39
CA PHE A 482 -29.99 -28.99 -9.02
C PHE A 482 -29.51 -29.50 -10.38
N MET A 483 -29.50 -30.81 -10.63
CA MET A 483 -28.91 -31.37 -11.87
C MET A 483 -29.89 -31.57 -13.02
N ALA A 484 -31.18 -31.76 -12.74
CA ALA A 484 -32.16 -32.22 -13.72
C ALA A 484 -32.31 -31.31 -14.96
N GLN A 485 -31.87 -30.05 -14.88
CA GLN A 485 -31.86 -29.12 -16.02
C GLN A 485 -30.67 -29.32 -16.97
N TYR A 486 -29.59 -29.92 -16.48
CA TYR A 486 -28.33 -30.10 -17.22
C TYR A 486 -28.13 -31.53 -17.72
N PHE A 487 -28.83 -32.50 -17.12
CA PHE A 487 -28.71 -33.91 -17.46
C PHE A 487 -30.07 -34.50 -17.87
N SER A 488 -30.03 -35.44 -18.82
CA SER A 488 -31.25 -36.00 -19.43
C SER A 488 -31.98 -37.03 -18.56
N SER A 489 -31.28 -37.72 -17.66
CA SER A 489 -31.84 -38.74 -16.77
C SER A 489 -30.89 -39.04 -15.62
N TYR A 490 -31.43 -39.19 -14.39
CA TYR A 490 -30.68 -39.60 -13.20
C TYR A 490 -29.87 -40.88 -13.40
N ARG A 491 -30.41 -41.82 -14.19
CA ARG A 491 -29.77 -43.11 -14.47
C ARG A 491 -28.74 -43.05 -15.59
N SER A 492 -28.53 -41.89 -16.20
CA SER A 492 -27.53 -41.77 -17.26
C SER A 492 -26.13 -41.90 -16.67
N LEU A 493 -25.21 -42.47 -17.45
CA LEU A 493 -23.80 -42.59 -17.05
C LEU A 493 -23.23 -41.21 -16.71
N ASP A 494 -23.55 -40.18 -17.50
CA ASP A 494 -23.10 -38.81 -17.28
C ASP A 494 -23.59 -38.22 -15.94
N SER A 495 -24.82 -38.54 -15.52
CA SER A 495 -25.34 -38.11 -14.22
C SER A 495 -24.66 -38.82 -13.06
N LYS A 496 -24.45 -40.14 -13.15
CA LYS A 496 -23.73 -40.90 -12.12
C LYS A 496 -22.30 -40.39 -11.96
N LYS A 497 -21.60 -40.12 -13.07
CA LYS A 497 -20.26 -39.55 -13.05
C LYS A 497 -20.21 -38.15 -12.43
N ALA A 498 -21.21 -37.30 -12.71
CA ALA A 498 -21.25 -35.97 -12.15
C ALA A 498 -21.59 -35.95 -10.66
N LEU A 499 -22.39 -36.91 -10.19
CA LEU A 499 -22.64 -37.10 -8.75
C LEU A 499 -21.37 -37.59 -8.04
N GLN A 500 -20.65 -38.55 -8.61
CA GLN A 500 -19.37 -39.02 -8.06
C GLN A 500 -18.29 -37.93 -8.03
N ALA A 501 -18.22 -37.08 -9.06
CA ALA A 501 -17.28 -35.96 -9.07
C ALA A 501 -17.59 -34.91 -7.99
N LEU A 502 -18.84 -34.83 -7.51
CA LEU A 502 -19.23 -33.94 -6.42
C LEU A 502 -18.99 -34.57 -5.04
N ASP A 503 -19.13 -35.89 -4.92
CA ASP A 503 -18.90 -36.69 -3.70
C ASP A 503 -17.38 -36.87 -3.44
N MET A 504 -16.77 -35.88 -2.78
CA MET A 504 -15.32 -35.77 -2.60
C MET A 504 -14.77 -36.71 -1.52
N ASP A 505 -15.60 -37.16 -0.58
CA ASP A 505 -15.21 -38.15 0.45
C ASP A 505 -15.76 -39.56 0.22
N SER A 506 -16.48 -39.76 -0.89
CA SER A 506 -16.98 -41.05 -1.38
C SER A 506 -17.93 -41.74 -0.40
N ASP A 507 -18.76 -40.96 0.30
CA ASP A 507 -19.74 -41.47 1.25
C ASP A 507 -21.11 -41.79 0.60
N GLY A 508 -21.27 -41.47 -0.69
CA GLY A 508 -22.47 -41.71 -1.48
C GLY A 508 -23.54 -40.63 -1.33
N MET A 509 -23.21 -39.50 -0.70
CA MET A 509 -24.04 -38.32 -0.51
C MET A 509 -23.31 -37.10 -1.07
N ILE A 510 -24.01 -35.96 -1.20
CA ILE A 510 -23.39 -34.68 -1.51
C ILE A 510 -23.49 -33.79 -0.29
N ASP A 511 -22.35 -33.34 0.23
CA ASP A 511 -22.27 -32.33 1.28
C ASP A 511 -22.51 -30.93 0.70
N TRP A 512 -23.12 -30.04 1.50
CA TRP A 512 -23.19 -28.63 1.12
C TRP A 512 -21.80 -28.04 0.85
N ASP A 513 -20.81 -28.42 1.64
CA ASP A 513 -19.45 -27.90 1.53
C ASP A 513 -18.76 -28.33 0.23
N GLU A 514 -19.09 -29.52 -0.31
CA GLU A 514 -18.61 -29.99 -1.60
C GLU A 514 -19.20 -29.17 -2.74
N PHE A 515 -20.51 -28.96 -2.70
CA PHE A 515 -21.19 -28.15 -3.69
C PHE A 515 -20.76 -26.68 -3.62
N LEU A 516 -20.51 -26.18 -2.40
CA LEU A 516 -20.04 -24.82 -2.13
C LEU A 516 -18.69 -24.52 -2.80
N VAL A 517 -17.81 -25.52 -2.98
CA VAL A 517 -16.54 -25.35 -3.72
C VAL A 517 -16.81 -24.80 -5.13
N TYR A 518 -17.71 -25.46 -5.87
CA TYR A 518 -18.04 -25.11 -7.25
C TYR A 518 -18.82 -23.80 -7.36
N LEU A 519 -19.77 -23.56 -6.44
CA LEU A 519 -20.51 -22.29 -6.39
C LEU A 519 -19.58 -21.12 -6.09
N THR A 520 -18.63 -21.31 -5.17
CA THR A 520 -17.69 -20.27 -4.79
C THR A 520 -16.70 -19.99 -5.92
N TRP A 521 -16.22 -21.03 -6.61
CA TRP A 521 -15.41 -20.86 -7.81
C TRP A 521 -16.17 -20.05 -8.87
N ALA A 522 -17.39 -20.47 -9.21
CA ALA A 522 -18.21 -19.81 -10.24
C ALA A 522 -18.46 -18.33 -9.91
N ALA A 523 -18.78 -18.01 -8.64
CA ALA A 523 -19.05 -16.64 -8.22
C ALA A 523 -17.81 -15.74 -8.24
N ASN A 524 -16.61 -16.29 -8.00
CA ASN A 524 -15.36 -15.55 -8.05
C ASN A 524 -14.84 -15.37 -9.47
N GLU A 525 -14.99 -16.40 -10.32
CA GLU A 525 -14.58 -16.36 -11.71
C GLU A 525 -15.49 -15.42 -12.54
N PHE A 526 -16.79 -15.46 -12.25
CA PHE A 526 -17.81 -14.68 -12.95
C PHE A 526 -18.49 -13.68 -12.00
N PRO A 527 -17.78 -12.64 -11.53
CA PRO A 527 -18.31 -11.71 -10.52
C PRO A 527 -19.46 -10.83 -11.02
N LYS A 528 -19.79 -10.91 -12.31
CA LYS A 528 -20.90 -10.20 -12.96
C LYS A 528 -22.20 -11.01 -13.01
N THR A 529 -22.19 -12.27 -12.57
CA THR A 529 -23.39 -13.09 -12.50
C THR A 529 -24.48 -12.38 -11.73
N GLU A 530 -25.67 -12.27 -12.32
CA GLU A 530 -26.77 -11.46 -11.77
C GLU A 530 -27.74 -12.29 -10.92
N THR A 531 -27.91 -13.58 -11.25
CA THR A 531 -28.93 -14.44 -10.59
C THR A 531 -28.37 -15.78 -10.07
N PRO A 532 -29.05 -16.39 -9.08
CA PRO A 532 -28.71 -17.72 -8.58
C PRO A 532 -28.71 -18.81 -9.66
N GLU A 533 -29.66 -18.75 -10.61
CA GLU A 533 -29.77 -19.72 -11.70
C GLU A 533 -28.62 -19.61 -12.69
N GLU A 534 -28.18 -18.39 -12.99
CA GLU A 534 -26.99 -18.15 -13.82
C GLU A 534 -25.73 -18.68 -13.10
N LEU A 535 -25.62 -18.48 -11.78
CA LEU A 535 -24.52 -19.02 -10.99
C LEU A 535 -24.48 -20.56 -11.02
N LEU A 536 -25.63 -21.21 -10.84
CA LEU A 536 -25.77 -22.66 -10.97
C LEU A 536 -25.39 -23.15 -12.37
N ALA A 537 -25.88 -22.47 -13.41
CA ALA A 537 -25.57 -22.83 -14.79
C ALA A 537 -24.05 -22.81 -15.04
N ILE A 538 -23.37 -21.75 -14.59
CA ILE A 538 -21.91 -21.65 -14.71
C ILE A 538 -21.20 -22.77 -13.95
N ALA A 539 -21.57 -23.03 -12.69
CA ALA A 539 -20.97 -24.08 -11.88
C ALA A 539 -21.10 -25.46 -12.56
N PHE A 540 -22.27 -25.78 -13.12
CA PHE A 540 -22.49 -27.04 -13.81
C PHE A 540 -21.75 -27.11 -15.16
N THR A 541 -21.89 -26.11 -16.02
CA THR A 541 -21.38 -26.20 -17.40
C THR A 541 -19.87 -26.02 -17.48
N GLU A 542 -19.29 -25.19 -16.63
CA GLU A 542 -17.86 -24.83 -16.71
C GLU A 542 -16.98 -25.58 -15.70
N ALA A 543 -17.55 -26.23 -14.67
CA ALA A 543 -16.77 -27.00 -13.70
C ALA A 543 -17.25 -28.45 -13.50
N ILE A 544 -18.49 -28.67 -13.03
CA ILE A 544 -18.95 -30.02 -12.63
C ILE A 544 -19.04 -31.00 -13.82
N ILE A 545 -19.59 -30.56 -14.95
CA ILE A 545 -19.67 -31.41 -16.16
C ILE A 545 -18.28 -31.72 -16.74
N PRO A 546 -17.34 -30.76 -16.79
CA PRO A 546 -15.95 -31.08 -17.10
C PRO A 546 -15.32 -32.10 -16.14
N ALA A 547 -15.48 -31.91 -14.82
CA ALA A 547 -14.94 -32.81 -13.79
C ALA A 547 -15.44 -34.26 -13.96
N SER A 548 -16.73 -34.42 -14.24
CA SER A 548 -17.34 -35.74 -14.40
C SER A 548 -16.79 -36.59 -15.56
N ARG A 549 -16.07 -36.00 -16.51
CA ARG A 549 -15.52 -36.75 -17.65
C ARG A 549 -14.37 -37.67 -17.26
N ASP A 550 -13.70 -37.35 -16.16
CA ASP A 550 -12.53 -38.08 -15.68
C ASP A 550 -12.91 -39.22 -14.70
N GLU A 551 -14.17 -39.28 -14.27
CA GLU A 551 -14.68 -40.35 -13.40
C GLU A 551 -14.79 -41.71 -14.11
N MET A 552 -14.31 -42.76 -13.43
CA MET A 552 -14.29 -44.14 -13.91
C MET A 552 -15.35 -44.97 -13.17
N ILE A 553 -16.51 -45.18 -13.79
CA ILE A 553 -17.59 -46.04 -13.26
C ILE A 553 -17.43 -47.45 -13.81
N ASP A 554 -17.41 -48.45 -12.93
CA ASP A 554 -17.50 -49.86 -13.30
C ASP A 554 -18.90 -50.14 -13.88
N GLU A 555 -18.99 -50.77 -15.06
CA GLU A 555 -20.27 -51.03 -15.75
C GLU A 555 -21.26 -51.85 -14.89
N SER A 556 -20.78 -52.53 -13.85
CA SER A 556 -21.61 -53.24 -12.87
C SER A 556 -22.49 -52.32 -12.00
N ASP A 557 -22.10 -51.05 -11.81
CA ASP A 557 -22.88 -50.05 -11.06
C ASP A 557 -23.99 -49.39 -11.89
N LEU A 558 -24.04 -49.64 -13.21
CA LEU A 558 -25.12 -49.18 -14.09
C LEU A 558 -26.41 -50.00 -13.95
N ALA A 559 -26.33 -51.18 -13.31
CA ALA A 559 -27.44 -52.13 -13.20
C ALA A 559 -28.31 -51.95 -11.95
N ASN A 560 -27.89 -51.13 -10.98
CA ASN A 560 -28.66 -50.78 -9.78
C ASN A 560 -29.19 -49.33 -9.85
#